data_AF-J3JK37-F1
#
_entry.id   AF-J3JK37-F1
#
_cell.length_a   1.000
_cell.length_b   1.000
_cell.length_c   1.000
_cell.angle_alpha   90.00
_cell.angle_beta   90.00
_cell.angle_gamma   90.00
#
_symmetry.space_group_name_H-M   'P 1'
#
loop_
_entity.id
_entity.type
_entity.pdbx_description
1 polymer ?
#
loop_
_entity_poly.entity_id
_entity_poly.type
_entity_poly.pdbx_seq_one_letter_code
_entity_poly.pdbx_strand_id
1 'polypeptide(L)'
;LAPVTRRSGSSIRGEHVSHGGNKRLKRAMFLSAFASLRSDPVSRAYYQRKRDQGKRHNQAVLALAHRRILTLHAMIRNGALYDPQPATKLPAAA
;
A
#
# COMPACT_ATOMS: atom_id res chain seq x y z
N LEU A 1 -10.71 -4.50 6.00
CA LEU A 1 -10.35 -5.02 7.34
C LEU A 1 -11.54 -5.85 7.79
N ALA A 2 -11.36 -7.14 8.09
CA ALA A 2 -12.43 -7.95 8.68
C ALA A 2 -12.37 -7.80 10.20
N PRO A 3 -13.43 -7.38 10.90
CA PRO A 3 -13.44 -7.30 12.36
C PRO A 3 -13.29 -8.71 12.95
N VAL A 4 -12.54 -8.83 14.06
CA VAL A 4 -12.42 -10.08 14.81
C VAL A 4 -13.29 -9.97 16.06
N THR A 5 -14.27 -10.85 16.18
CA THR A 5 -15.17 -10.93 17.34
C THR A 5 -14.53 -11.79 18.44
N ARG A 6 -14.33 -11.23 19.65
CA ARG A 6 -14.06 -12.04 20.85
C ARG A 6 -15.39 -12.40 21.53
N ARG A 7 -15.76 -13.68 21.56
CA ARG A 7 -17.00 -14.17 22.21
C ARG A 7 -16.90 -14.41 23.72
N SER A 8 -15.71 -14.38 24.33
CA SER A 8 -15.53 -14.78 25.74
C SER A 8 -15.64 -13.64 26.76
N GLY A 9 -16.02 -12.43 26.37
CA GLY A 9 -16.18 -11.29 27.27
C GLY A 9 -17.63 -10.83 27.36
N SER A 10 -18.06 -10.31 28.52
CA SER A 10 -19.39 -9.73 28.77
C SER A 10 -19.66 -8.40 28.03
N SER A 11 -18.71 -7.94 27.20
CA SER A 11 -18.80 -6.66 26.51
C SER A 11 -19.50 -6.80 25.16
N ILE A 12 -20.55 -6.01 24.96
CA ILE A 12 -21.31 -5.86 23.70
C ILE A 12 -20.41 -5.27 22.58
N ARG A 13 -19.28 -4.64 22.92
CA ARG A 13 -18.32 -4.02 21.98
C ARG A 13 -17.08 -4.90 21.74
N GLY A 14 -17.30 -6.18 21.44
CA GLY A 14 -16.23 -7.19 21.27
C GLY A 14 -15.54 -7.20 19.89
N GLU A 15 -15.90 -6.28 19.00
CA GLU A 15 -15.31 -6.17 17.66
C GLU A 15 -14.03 -5.34 17.70
N HIS A 16 -12.92 -5.97 17.33
CA HIS A 16 -11.63 -5.30 17.21
C HIS A 16 -11.11 -5.36 15.77
N VAL A 17 -10.33 -4.35 15.41
CA VAL A 17 -9.61 -4.33 14.14
C VAL A 17 -8.67 -5.53 14.09
N SER A 18 -8.84 -6.38 13.06
CA SER A 18 -7.90 -7.46 12.82
C SER A 18 -6.52 -6.91 12.49
N HIS A 19 -5.54 -7.31 13.27
CA HIS A 19 -4.11 -7.04 13.01
C HIS A 19 -3.46 -8.21 12.23
N GLY A 20 -4.27 -9.08 11.62
CA GLY A 20 -3.81 -10.24 10.87
C GLY A 20 -2.98 -9.92 9.61
N GLY A 21 -2.47 -10.98 8.99
CA GLY A 21 -1.65 -10.94 7.77
C GLY A 21 -0.14 -11.04 8.02
N ASN A 22 0.63 -11.16 6.94
CA ASN A 22 2.08 -11.38 7.01
C ASN A 22 2.83 -10.13 7.49
N LYS A 23 3.26 -10.13 8.76
CA LYS A 23 3.98 -9.01 9.39
C LYS A 23 5.36 -8.77 8.75
N ARG A 24 6.05 -9.82 8.32
CA ARG A 24 7.37 -9.71 7.68
C ARG A 24 7.26 -8.97 6.35
N LEU A 25 6.29 -9.36 5.52
CA LEU A 25 6.01 -8.71 4.25
C LEU A 25 5.61 -7.24 4.44
N LYS A 26 4.70 -6.95 5.38
CA LYS A 26 4.30 -5.56 5.69
C LYS A 26 5.49 -4.69 6.08
N ARG A 27 6.38 -5.19 6.95
CA ARG A 27 7.58 -4.45 7.39
C ARG A 27 8.56 -4.22 6.24
N ALA A 28 8.83 -5.26 5.44
CA ALA A 28 9.71 -5.15 4.28
C ALA A 28 9.21 -4.11 3.27
N MET A 29 7.91 -4.13 2.96
CA MET A 29 7.30 -3.19 2.02
C MET A 29 7.25 -1.76 2.56
N PHE A 30 7.04 -1.59 3.87
CA PHE A 30 7.12 -0.26 4.50
C PHE A 30 8.53 0.33 4.38
N LEU A 31 9.57 -0.45 4.70
CA LEU A 31 10.96 0.00 4.57
C LEU A 31 11.36 0.29 3.12
N SER A 32 10.93 -0.56 2.18
CA SER A 32 11.14 -0.34 0.75
C SER A 32 10.50 0.96 0.25
N ALA A 33 9.25 1.22 0.65
CA ALA A 33 8.55 2.46 0.32
C ALA A 33 9.25 3.68 0.93
N PHE A 34 9.68 3.58 2.19
CA PHE A 34 10.39 4.67 2.85
C PHE A 34 11.72 4.99 2.16
N ALA A 35 12.52 3.97 1.81
CA ALA A 35 13.77 4.15 1.08
C ALA A 35 13.55 4.80 -0.30
N SER A 36 12.47 4.43 -1.00
CA SER A 36 12.14 4.99 -2.33
C SER A 36 11.87 6.49 -2.33
N LEU A 37 11.53 7.09 -1.18
CA LEU A 37 11.30 8.54 -1.08
C LEU A 37 12.57 9.36 -1.36
N ARG A 38 13.74 8.75 -1.18
CA ARG A 38 15.04 9.40 -1.44
C ARG A 38 15.47 9.26 -2.89
N SER A 39 15.27 8.09 -3.50
CA SER A 39 15.84 7.75 -4.81
C SER A 39 14.88 7.86 -5.99
N ASP A 40 13.57 7.82 -5.77
CA ASP A 40 12.57 7.80 -6.84
C ASP A 40 11.65 9.05 -6.79
N PRO A 41 11.78 9.98 -7.75
CA PRO A 41 10.92 11.16 -7.86
C PRO A 41 9.43 10.82 -7.99
N VAL A 42 9.07 9.72 -8.66
CA VAL A 42 7.66 9.32 -8.87
C VAL A 42 7.02 8.87 -7.56
N SER A 43 7.77 8.10 -6.77
CA SER A 43 7.37 7.70 -5.41
C SER A 43 7.24 8.91 -4.49
N ARG A 44 8.18 9.86 -4.55
CA ARG A 44 8.14 11.10 -3.77
C ARG A 44 6.94 11.97 -4.11
N ALA A 45 6.66 12.17 -5.40
CA ALA A 45 5.50 12.93 -5.86
C ALA A 45 4.19 12.31 -5.38
N TYR A 46 4.06 10.97 -5.45
CA TYR A 46 2.89 10.27 -4.93
C TYR A 46 2.74 10.43 -3.42
N TYR A 47 3.83 10.31 -2.67
CA TYR A 47 3.84 10.53 -1.23
C TYR A 47 3.40 11.95 -0.87
N GLN A 48 3.93 12.96 -1.55
CA GLN A 48 3.56 14.36 -1.32
C GLN A 48 2.08 14.58 -1.59
N ARG A 49 1.56 14.09 -2.72
CA ARG A 49 0.12 14.11 -3.03
C ARG A 49 -0.75 13.49 -1.93
N LYS A 50 -0.26 12.46 -1.22
CA LYS A 50 -0.97 11.86 -0.09
C LYS A 50 -0.87 12.70 1.18
N ARG A 51 0.26 13.37 1.41
CA ARG A 51 0.42 14.35 2.50
C ARG A 51 -0.49 15.56 2.30
N ASP A 52 -0.59 16.06 1.07
CA ASP A 52 -1.45 17.19 0.71
C ASP A 52 -2.95 16.86 0.88
N GLN A 53 -3.33 15.58 0.69
CA GLN A 53 -4.66 15.05 1.03
C GLN A 53 -4.91 14.90 2.55
N GLY A 54 -4.04 15.46 3.40
CA GLY A 54 -4.16 15.43 4.86
C GLY A 54 -3.78 14.10 5.51
N LYS A 55 -3.18 13.15 4.78
CA LYS A 55 -2.76 11.86 5.38
C LYS A 55 -1.54 12.07 6.27
N ARG A 56 -1.54 11.40 7.44
CA ARG A 56 -0.37 11.36 8.33
C ARG A 56 0.81 10.69 7.63
N HIS A 57 2.05 10.99 8.04
CA HIS A 57 3.27 10.42 7.44
C HIS A 57 3.18 8.90 7.25
N ASN A 58 2.90 8.16 8.33
CA ASN A 58 2.80 6.69 8.27
C ASN A 58 1.69 6.21 7.31
N GLN A 59 0.57 6.92 7.23
CA GLN A 59 -0.51 6.59 6.29
C GLN A 59 -0.09 6.82 4.85
N ALA A 60 0.64 7.90 4.58
CA ALA A 60 1.17 8.20 3.24
C ALA A 60 2.24 7.17 2.82
N VAL A 61 3.15 6.78 3.72
CA VAL A 61 4.14 5.72 3.46
C VAL A 61 3.45 4.37 3.23
N LEU A 62 2.42 4.03 4.01
CA LEU A 62 1.64 2.80 3.80
C LEU A 62 0.90 2.80 2.46
N ALA A 63 0.33 3.95 2.06
CA ALA A 63 -0.32 4.08 0.76
C ALA A 63 0.69 3.91 -0.40
N LEU A 64 1.90 4.39 -0.23
CA LEU A 64 3.00 4.20 -1.19
C LEU A 64 3.44 2.72 -1.24
N ALA A 65 3.61 2.08 -0.08
CA ALA A 65 3.94 0.66 0.01
C ALA A 65 2.89 -0.20 -0.71
N HIS A 66 1.61 0.11 -0.51
CA HIS A 66 0.53 -0.59 -1.21
C HIS A 66 0.61 -0.41 -2.73
N ARG A 67 0.85 0.81 -3.22
CA ARG A 67 1.06 1.06 -4.66
C ARG A 67 2.20 0.21 -5.22
N ARG A 68 3.33 0.13 -4.51
CA ARG A 68 4.50 -0.69 -4.92
C ARG A 68 4.17 -2.18 -4.98
N ILE A 69 3.41 -2.69 -4.01
CA ILE A 69 2.95 -4.09 -4.03
C ILE A 69 2.09 -4.36 -5.26
N LEU A 70 1.16 -3.46 -5.60
CA LEU A 70 0.30 -3.61 -6.78
C LEU A 70 1.11 -3.58 -8.08
N THR A 71 2.11 -2.70 -8.19
CA THR A 71 3.02 -2.67 -9.35
C THR A 71 3.81 -3.98 -9.47
N LEU A 72 4.41 -4.47 -8.39
CA LEU A 72 5.14 -5.75 -8.39
C LEU A 72 4.22 -6.92 -8.76
N HIS A 73 2.99 -6.94 -8.24
CA HIS A 73 2.03 -7.95 -8.58
C HIS A 73 1.66 -7.91 -10.07
N ALA A 74 1.44 -6.72 -10.64
CA ALA A 74 1.16 -6.56 -12.07
C ALA A 74 2.34 -7.00 -12.95
N MET A 75 3.58 -6.67 -12.56
CA MET A 75 4.79 -7.11 -13.26
C MET A 75 4.91 -8.63 -13.29
N ILE A 76 4.74 -9.28 -12.14
CA ILE A 76 4.81 -10.75 -12.03
C ILE A 76 3.69 -11.39 -12.84
N ARG A 77 2.47 -10.84 -12.78
CA ARG A 77 1.30 -11.37 -13.50
C ARG A 77 1.46 -11.27 -15.02
N ASN A 78 2.05 -10.17 -15.51
CA ASN A 78 2.17 -9.89 -16.93
C ASN A 78 3.53 -10.29 -17.52
N GLY A 79 4.47 -10.81 -16.71
CA GLY A 79 5.84 -11.10 -17.15
C GLY A 79 6.62 -9.86 -17.61
N ALA A 80 6.28 -8.68 -17.10
CA ALA A 80 6.83 -7.40 -17.55
C ALA A 80 7.89 -6.85 -16.59
N LEU A 81 8.88 -6.14 -17.14
CA LEU A 81 9.87 -5.39 -16.36
C LEU A 81 9.26 -4.14 -15.73
N TYR A 82 9.96 -3.58 -14.73
CA TYR A 82 9.51 -2.39 -14.04
C TYR A 82 9.52 -1.18 -14.98
N ASP A 83 8.36 -0.53 -15.11
CA ASP A 83 8.22 0.77 -15.76
C ASP A 83 7.87 1.81 -14.68
N PRO A 84 8.74 2.84 -14.44
CA PRO A 84 8.49 3.88 -13.45
C PRO A 84 7.23 4.69 -13.75
N GLN A 85 6.75 4.66 -14.98
CA GLN A 85 5.55 5.31 -15.41
C GLN A 85 4.62 4.27 -16.01
N PRO A 86 3.81 3.56 -15.20
CA PRO A 86 2.69 2.80 -15.75
C PRO A 86 1.74 3.87 -16.28
N ALA A 87 1.95 4.26 -17.53
CA ALA A 87 1.01 5.01 -18.29
C ALA A 87 -0.31 4.30 -18.06
N THR A 88 -1.29 5.03 -17.56
CA THR A 88 -2.67 4.74 -17.89
C THR A 88 -2.75 4.82 -19.41
N LYS A 89 -2.27 3.78 -20.11
CA LYS A 89 -2.76 3.45 -21.43
C LYS A 89 -4.15 2.91 -21.12
N LEU A 90 -5.12 3.81 -21.04
CA LEU A 90 -6.49 3.43 -21.36
C LEU A 90 -6.38 2.60 -22.66
N PRO A 91 -6.99 1.41 -22.75
CA PRO A 91 -7.10 0.78 -24.05
C PRO A 91 -7.74 1.80 -24.97
N ALA A 92 -7.05 2.17 -26.05
CA ALA A 92 -7.68 2.91 -27.12
C ALA A 92 -8.85 2.03 -27.56
N ALA A 93 -10.08 2.48 -27.28
CA ALA A 93 -11.28 1.80 -27.72
C ALA A 93 -11.19 1.63 -29.24
N ALA A 94 -11.31 0.38 -29.68
CA ALA A 94 -11.43 0.02 -31.08
C ALA A 94 -12.84 0.37 -31.59
#